data_AF-A0A7X7VHH5-F1
#
_entry.id   AF-A0A7X7VHH5-F1
#
_cell.length_a   1.000
_cell.length_b   1.000
_cell.length_c   1.000
_cell.angle_alpha   90.00
_cell.angle_beta   90.00
_cell.angle_gamma   90.00
#
_symmetry.space_group_name_H-M   'P 1'
#
loop_
_entity.id
_entity.type
_entity.pdbx_description
1 polymer ?
#
loop_
_entity_poly.entity_id
_entity_poly.type
_entity_poly.pdbx_seq_one_letter_code
_entity_poly.pdbx_strand_id
1 'polypeptide(L)'
;MKQWGRTIFSLIMVAVIVIVASGGMVTAQSGGNYFDKITVGGDVDIYGTGVIRDSLSDTVRAQVTSGGLTVAGAVNSPNITGGYTGNAIGGSNYGSVIAGGGRVADPNNWQLSINTITGNYSAIGGGTANNIVGNWGSVGGGSGNRIFQYGYYGVIGGGATNAVSGQLSTIGGGNGNAAVGIESVIGGGVANWIRGGQAVIGGGSYNYTAAGSGQAILGGEFNSVGTGNDRFYNGGVQG
;
A
#
# COMPACT_ATOMS: atom_id res chain seq x y z
N MET A 1 52.86 -61.78 -15.54
CA MET A 1 51.65 -62.39 -14.94
C MET A 1 50.86 -61.29 -14.24
N LYS A 2 49.58 -61.14 -14.59
CA LYS A 2 48.62 -60.29 -13.86
C LYS A 2 48.48 -60.80 -12.42
N GLN A 3 48.27 -59.91 -11.45
CA GLN A 3 47.15 -60.03 -10.52
C GLN A 3 46.87 -58.70 -9.80
N TRP A 4 45.58 -58.36 -9.73
CA TRP A 4 44.98 -57.21 -9.07
C TRP A 4 44.54 -57.56 -7.65
N GLY A 5 44.39 -56.56 -6.79
CA GLY A 5 43.63 -56.59 -5.52
C GLY A 5 44.45 -56.02 -4.36
N ARG A 6 43.98 -55.12 -3.49
CA ARG A 6 42.60 -54.81 -3.08
C ARG A 6 42.54 -53.36 -2.55
N THR A 7 41.43 -52.68 -2.82
CA THR A 7 41.00 -51.42 -2.20
C THR A 7 40.69 -51.61 -0.72
N ILE A 8 41.11 -50.69 0.14
CA ILE A 8 40.54 -50.46 1.49
C ILE A 8 40.22 -48.97 1.60
N PHE A 9 38.93 -48.65 1.77
CA PHE A 9 38.45 -47.32 2.12
C PHE A 9 38.51 -47.13 3.64
N SER A 10 38.93 -45.95 4.12
CA SER A 10 38.50 -45.40 5.41
C SER A 10 38.52 -43.87 5.35
N LEU A 11 37.32 -43.27 5.39
CA LEU A 11 37.03 -41.85 5.66
C LEU A 11 37.47 -41.53 7.12
N ILE A 12 37.90 -40.33 7.54
CA ILE A 12 37.15 -39.06 7.64
C ILE A 12 38.17 -37.90 7.69
N MET A 13 38.07 -36.94 6.76
CA MET A 13 38.43 -35.53 6.99
C MET A 13 37.28 -34.69 6.43
N VAL A 14 36.65 -33.88 7.29
CA VAL A 14 35.61 -32.92 6.87
C VAL A 14 36.30 -31.82 6.07
N ALA A 15 36.11 -31.82 4.75
CA ALA A 15 36.62 -30.80 3.86
C ALA A 15 35.71 -29.56 3.91
N VAL A 16 36.26 -28.42 4.29
CA VAL A 16 35.64 -27.11 4.04
C VAL A 16 35.74 -26.86 2.53
N ILE A 17 34.60 -26.84 1.83
CA ILE A 17 34.55 -26.53 0.40
C ILE A 17 34.52 -25.01 0.24
N VAL A 18 35.65 -24.42 -0.17
CA VAL A 18 35.72 -23.02 -0.61
C VAL A 18 35.56 -23.00 -2.13
N ILE A 19 34.44 -22.47 -2.63
CA ILE A 19 34.22 -22.26 -4.08
C ILE A 19 34.48 -20.80 -4.39
N VAL A 20 35.57 -20.52 -5.12
CA VAL A 20 35.80 -19.23 -5.76
C VAL A 20 35.50 -19.40 -7.25
N ALA A 21 34.32 -18.97 -7.70
CA ALA A 21 33.95 -19.00 -9.11
C ALA A 21 34.00 -17.57 -9.68
N SER A 22 35.07 -17.23 -10.39
CA SER A 22 35.05 -16.07 -11.28
C SER A 22 34.35 -16.45 -12.59
N GLY A 23 33.03 -16.35 -12.60
CA GLY A 23 32.23 -16.36 -13.85
C GLY A 23 31.56 -17.67 -14.27
N GLY A 24 31.24 -18.60 -13.36
CA GLY A 24 30.50 -19.83 -13.70
C GLY A 24 29.44 -20.23 -12.66
N MET A 25 28.37 -20.90 -13.10
CA MET A 25 27.28 -21.43 -12.28
C MET A 25 27.80 -22.41 -11.21
N VAL A 26 27.46 -22.15 -9.94
CA VAL A 26 27.83 -23.02 -8.81
C VAL A 26 26.80 -24.15 -8.71
N THR A 27 27.16 -25.37 -9.12
CA THR A 27 26.33 -26.57 -8.91
C THR A 27 26.91 -27.38 -7.76
N ALA A 28 26.21 -27.43 -6.62
CA ALA A 28 26.50 -28.40 -5.56
C ALA A 28 25.37 -29.42 -5.47
N GLN A 29 25.66 -30.67 -5.78
CA GLN A 29 24.74 -31.76 -5.54
C GLN A 29 25.49 -32.90 -4.85
N SER A 30 25.09 -33.18 -3.61
CA SER A 30 25.43 -34.40 -2.88
C SER A 30 24.38 -34.57 -1.78
N GLY A 31 23.88 -35.79 -1.60
CA GLY A 31 22.67 -36.13 -0.84
C GLY A 31 22.69 -35.82 0.66
N GLY A 32 22.67 -34.52 1.02
CA GLY A 32 22.50 -34.06 2.40
C GLY A 32 23.16 -32.73 2.79
N ASN A 33 23.58 -31.87 1.86
CA ASN A 33 24.28 -30.63 2.24
C ASN A 33 23.33 -29.41 2.28
N TYR A 34 23.14 -28.85 3.49
CA TYR A 34 22.59 -27.51 3.70
C TYR A 34 23.71 -26.47 3.52
N PHE A 35 23.43 -25.36 2.85
CA PHE A 35 24.37 -24.23 2.79
C PHE A 35 24.09 -23.29 3.96
N ASP A 36 25.11 -23.03 4.77
CA ASP A 36 25.03 -22.00 5.81
C ASP A 36 24.92 -20.58 5.21
N LYS A 37 25.44 -20.31 4.00
CA LYS A 37 25.36 -18.99 3.32
C LYS A 37 25.56 -19.06 1.80
N ILE A 38 24.80 -18.25 1.05
CA ILE A 38 24.97 -17.98 -0.40
C ILE A 38 25.19 -16.47 -0.60
N THR A 39 26.28 -16.06 -1.24
CA THR A 39 26.60 -14.64 -1.55
C THR A 39 26.88 -14.47 -3.04
N VAL A 40 26.23 -13.50 -3.69
CA VAL A 40 26.43 -13.11 -5.10
C VAL A 40 26.63 -11.61 -5.21
N GLY A 41 27.46 -11.17 -6.16
CA GLY A 41 27.80 -9.75 -6.39
C GLY A 41 26.86 -8.99 -7.34
N GLY A 42 25.69 -9.53 -7.67
CA GLY A 42 24.65 -9.00 -8.56
C GLY A 42 23.27 -9.53 -8.15
N ASP A 43 22.28 -9.56 -9.05
CA ASP A 43 20.98 -10.17 -8.72
C ASP A 43 21.16 -11.64 -8.30
N VAL A 44 20.46 -12.02 -7.22
CA VAL A 44 20.39 -13.41 -6.76
C VAL A 44 19.30 -14.13 -7.59
N ASP A 45 19.68 -14.75 -8.73
CA ASP A 45 18.77 -15.54 -9.59
C ASP A 45 18.74 -17.03 -9.20
N ILE A 46 17.58 -17.55 -8.81
CA ILE A 46 17.36 -18.97 -8.47
C ILE A 46 16.60 -19.66 -9.64
N TYR A 47 17.16 -20.67 -10.36
CA TYR A 47 16.57 -21.36 -11.55
C TYR A 47 15.91 -22.73 -11.22
N GLY A 48 14.72 -23.04 -11.79
CA GLY A 48 14.00 -24.31 -11.54
C GLY A 48 13.08 -24.27 -10.30
N THR A 49 12.79 -25.39 -9.65
CA THR A 49 11.80 -25.49 -8.53
C THR A 49 12.35 -25.13 -7.13
N GLY A 50 13.23 -24.12 -7.02
CA GLY A 50 13.90 -23.71 -5.77
C GLY A 50 13.03 -22.86 -4.82
N VAL A 51 13.34 -22.88 -3.52
CA VAL A 51 12.61 -22.14 -2.45
C VAL A 51 13.62 -21.59 -1.42
N ILE A 52 13.49 -20.33 -0.93
CA ILE A 52 14.23 -19.83 0.26
C ILE A 52 13.47 -20.25 1.50
N ARG A 53 13.74 -21.45 1.99
CA ARG A 53 13.01 -22.07 3.09
C ARG A 53 13.98 -22.46 4.17
N ASP A 54 13.63 -22.18 5.41
CA ASP A 54 14.31 -22.73 6.57
C ASP A 54 13.68 -24.08 6.88
N SER A 55 14.47 -25.16 6.86
CA SER A 55 13.99 -26.52 7.15
C SER A 55 13.68 -26.73 8.63
N LEU A 56 13.96 -25.74 9.48
CA LEU A 56 13.69 -25.76 10.92
C LEU A 56 12.59 -24.74 11.31
N SER A 57 12.18 -23.82 10.43
CA SER A 57 11.17 -22.77 10.70
C SER A 57 10.35 -22.39 9.44
N ASP A 58 9.02 -22.46 9.49
CA ASP A 58 8.10 -22.42 8.32
C ASP A 58 7.98 -21.10 7.47
N THR A 59 9.02 -20.25 7.31
CA THR A 59 8.90 -18.95 6.60
C THR A 59 9.89 -18.70 5.44
N VAL A 60 9.40 -18.03 4.37
CA VAL A 60 10.10 -17.69 3.11
C VAL A 60 9.85 -16.22 2.73
N ARG A 61 10.91 -15.46 2.44
CA ARG A 61 10.86 -14.00 2.14
C ARG A 61 11.24 -13.72 0.68
N ALA A 62 10.61 -12.73 0.03
CA ALA A 62 10.71 -12.41 -1.40
C ALA A 62 11.13 -10.95 -1.67
N GLN A 63 11.77 -10.68 -2.82
CA GLN A 63 12.18 -9.34 -3.27
C GLN A 63 12.14 -9.25 -4.83
N VAL A 64 11.80 -8.09 -5.40
CA VAL A 64 11.20 -7.93 -6.77
C VAL A 64 11.90 -6.83 -7.60
N THR A 65 12.08 -7.00 -8.94
CA THR A 65 12.89 -6.10 -9.81
C THR A 65 12.15 -5.22 -10.84
N SER A 66 10.86 -5.45 -11.13
CA SER A 66 10.03 -4.44 -11.85
C SER A 66 8.87 -4.01 -10.96
N GLY A 67 8.85 -2.73 -10.65
CA GLY A 67 8.34 -2.31 -9.35
C GLY A 67 9.39 -2.55 -8.25
N GLY A 68 9.03 -2.27 -7.01
CA GLY A 68 9.84 -2.57 -5.86
C GLY A 68 8.96 -3.10 -4.74
N LEU A 69 9.43 -4.15 -4.07
CA LEU A 69 9.02 -4.44 -2.70
C LEU A 69 10.12 -3.91 -1.79
N THR A 70 9.91 -2.70 -1.30
CA THR A 70 10.82 -2.03 -0.37
C THR A 70 10.27 -2.18 1.02
N VAL A 71 10.96 -2.96 1.85
CA VAL A 71 10.76 -2.91 3.30
C VAL A 71 11.88 -2.00 3.84
N ALA A 72 11.56 -0.72 4.04
CA ALA A 72 12.52 0.28 4.51
C ALA A 72 12.18 0.74 5.92
N GLY A 73 13.16 0.67 6.81
CA GLY A 73 13.00 1.02 8.22
C GLY A 73 12.90 2.53 8.45
N ALA A 74 11.87 2.94 9.18
CA ALA A 74 11.98 4.06 10.11
C ALA A 74 12.23 3.48 11.52
N VAL A 75 12.95 4.23 12.36
CA VAL A 75 13.61 3.77 13.61
C VAL A 75 12.75 2.92 14.56
N ASN A 76 11.41 2.95 14.42
CA ASN A 76 10.46 2.24 15.30
C ASN A 76 9.49 1.27 14.59
N SER A 77 9.24 1.42 13.29
CA SER A 77 8.34 0.54 12.53
C SER A 77 8.63 0.66 11.04
N PRO A 78 8.94 -0.45 10.34
CA PRO A 78 9.26 -0.41 8.93
C PRO A 78 8.06 0.01 8.11
N ASN A 79 8.35 0.71 7.02
CA ASN A 79 7.41 0.92 5.95
C ASN A 79 7.51 -0.22 4.95
N ILE A 80 6.38 -0.57 4.33
CA ILE A 80 6.33 -1.53 3.24
C ILE A 80 5.79 -0.79 2.02
N THR A 81 6.63 -0.61 1.01
CA THR A 81 6.25 -0.03 -0.27
C THR A 81 6.28 -1.13 -1.32
N GLY A 82 5.11 -1.54 -1.79
CA GLY A 82 4.92 -2.45 -2.91
C GLY A 82 4.51 -1.72 -4.19
N GLY A 83 4.54 -2.44 -5.30
CA GLY A 83 4.07 -1.95 -6.61
C GLY A 83 5.13 -1.19 -7.38
N TYR A 84 4.71 -0.24 -8.20
CA TYR A 84 5.60 0.57 -9.04
C TYR A 84 6.70 1.26 -8.22
N THR A 85 7.94 1.26 -8.74
CA THR A 85 9.14 1.79 -8.04
C THR A 85 9.03 3.27 -7.69
N GLY A 86 8.16 4.02 -8.36
CA GLY A 86 7.89 5.41 -8.02
C GLY A 86 6.89 5.63 -6.88
N ASN A 87 6.28 4.59 -6.32
CA ASN A 87 5.49 4.72 -5.09
C ASN A 87 6.40 5.18 -3.95
N ALA A 88 5.91 6.12 -3.14
CA ALA A 88 6.73 6.81 -2.17
C ALA A 88 6.08 6.82 -0.80
N ILE A 89 6.83 6.37 0.21
CA ILE A 89 6.53 6.64 1.61
C ILE A 89 7.64 7.56 2.11
N GLY A 90 7.28 8.66 2.76
CA GLY A 90 8.25 9.64 3.25
C GLY A 90 9.29 9.02 4.19
N GLY A 91 10.54 9.48 4.10
CA GLY A 91 11.66 8.85 4.81
C GLY A 91 11.58 8.88 6.33
N SER A 92 10.79 9.79 6.91
CA SER A 92 10.57 9.90 8.36
C SER A 92 9.29 9.20 8.83
N ASN A 93 8.56 8.52 7.94
CA ASN A 93 7.28 7.89 8.25
C ASN A 93 7.45 6.58 9.02
N TYR A 94 6.60 6.34 10.00
CA TYR A 94 6.59 5.08 10.75
C TYR A 94 5.44 4.18 10.32
N GLY A 95 5.70 2.88 10.11
CA GLY A 95 4.69 1.83 10.04
C GLY A 95 3.64 1.99 8.94
N SER A 96 4.00 2.64 7.84
CA SER A 96 3.10 2.89 6.73
C SER A 96 3.22 1.83 5.63
N VAL A 97 2.13 1.59 4.93
CA VAL A 97 2.07 0.53 3.92
C VAL A 97 1.46 1.06 2.63
N ILE A 98 2.18 0.94 1.54
CA ILE A 98 1.61 0.92 0.20
C ILE A 98 1.66 -0.54 -0.23
N ALA A 99 0.52 -1.21 -0.29
CA ALA A 99 0.51 -2.64 -0.62
C ALA A 99 0.85 -2.91 -2.11
N GLY A 100 0.61 -1.93 -2.99
CA GLY A 100 0.89 -2.07 -4.42
C GLY A 100 0.40 -0.91 -5.28
N GLY A 101 0.21 -1.18 -6.57
CA GLY A 101 -0.26 -0.20 -7.55
C GLY A 101 0.81 0.80 -7.97
N GLY A 102 0.39 1.96 -8.43
CA GLY A 102 1.24 2.96 -9.08
C GLY A 102 1.57 2.60 -10.52
N ARG A 103 1.89 3.60 -11.34
CA ARG A 103 2.47 3.39 -12.69
C ARG A 103 3.29 4.59 -13.13
N VAL A 104 4.21 4.34 -14.08
CA VAL A 104 4.87 5.38 -14.88
C VAL A 104 3.81 6.34 -15.44
N ALA A 105 4.10 7.65 -15.38
CA ALA A 105 3.33 8.65 -16.12
C ALA A 105 3.26 8.22 -17.59
N ASP A 106 2.06 8.19 -18.17
CA ASP A 106 1.91 8.01 -19.62
C ASP A 106 2.86 9.01 -20.32
N PRO A 107 3.71 8.59 -21.28
CA PRO A 107 4.62 9.49 -21.99
C PRO A 107 3.93 10.72 -22.59
N ASN A 108 2.61 10.66 -22.79
CA ASN A 108 1.78 11.74 -23.34
C ASN A 108 0.95 12.48 -22.28
N ASN A 109 0.98 12.06 -21.01
CA ASN A 109 0.29 12.71 -19.90
C ASN A 109 1.21 12.76 -18.68
N TRP A 110 1.76 13.96 -18.41
CA TRP A 110 2.73 14.30 -17.35
C TRP A 110 2.25 14.04 -15.91
N GLN A 111 1.13 13.35 -15.70
CA GLN A 111 0.64 12.96 -14.39
C GLN A 111 1.26 11.65 -13.94
N LEU A 112 2.27 11.77 -13.08
CA LEU A 112 2.80 10.67 -12.26
C LEU A 112 1.64 10.03 -11.48
N SER A 113 1.32 8.79 -11.83
CA SER A 113 0.22 8.04 -11.24
C SER A 113 0.68 7.23 -10.02
N ILE A 114 1.54 7.83 -9.18
CA ILE A 114 2.21 7.20 -8.05
C ILE A 114 1.38 7.28 -6.77
N ASN A 115 1.47 6.28 -5.91
CA ASN A 115 0.90 6.34 -4.57
C ASN A 115 1.91 6.96 -3.59
N THR A 116 1.46 7.90 -2.77
CA THR A 116 2.35 8.63 -1.86
C THR A 116 1.79 8.73 -0.44
N ILE A 117 2.58 8.36 0.56
CA ILE A 117 2.25 8.52 1.99
C ILE A 117 3.30 9.42 2.65
N THR A 118 2.86 10.51 3.28
CA THR A 118 3.68 11.35 4.16
C THR A 118 3.13 11.43 5.59
N GLY A 119 1.94 10.89 5.87
CA GLY A 119 1.42 10.69 7.22
C GLY A 119 1.90 9.38 7.87
N ASN A 120 2.15 9.39 9.18
CA ASN A 120 2.55 8.19 9.93
C ASN A 120 1.42 7.16 10.00
N TYR A 121 1.77 5.88 10.16
CA TYR A 121 0.85 4.76 10.38
C TYR A 121 -0.30 4.68 9.38
N SER A 122 -0.02 5.04 8.13
CA SER A 122 -1.04 5.16 7.10
C SER A 122 -0.95 4.03 6.10
N ALA A 123 -2.08 3.71 5.45
CA ALA A 123 -2.15 2.59 4.52
C ALA A 123 -2.84 2.97 3.21
N ILE A 124 -2.23 2.59 2.10
CA ILE A 124 -2.83 2.57 0.77
C ILE A 124 -2.87 1.12 0.31
N GLY A 125 -4.07 0.58 0.10
CA GLY A 125 -4.26 -0.80 -0.38
C GLY A 125 -3.82 -1.03 -1.83
N GLY A 126 -3.78 0.02 -2.65
CA GLY A 126 -3.29 -0.04 -4.03
C GLY A 126 -3.81 1.10 -4.91
N GLY A 127 -3.93 0.85 -6.21
CA GLY A 127 -4.46 1.83 -7.17
C GLY A 127 -3.41 2.84 -7.67
N THR A 128 -3.84 4.01 -8.12
CA THR A 128 -2.96 5.02 -8.76
C THR A 128 -3.17 6.41 -8.18
N ALA A 129 -2.12 7.21 -8.08
CA ALA A 129 -2.22 8.61 -7.67
C ALA A 129 -2.88 8.86 -6.30
N ASN A 130 -2.93 7.86 -5.40
CA ASN A 130 -3.51 8.04 -4.08
C ASN A 130 -2.50 8.73 -3.15
N ASN A 131 -2.96 9.69 -2.34
CA ASN A 131 -2.08 10.47 -1.47
C ASN A 131 -2.61 10.63 -0.04
N ILE A 132 -1.84 10.18 0.95
CA ILE A 132 -2.15 10.36 2.37
C ILE A 132 -1.11 11.26 3.00
N VAL A 133 -1.54 12.42 3.51
CA VAL A 133 -0.70 13.39 4.22
C VAL A 133 -0.98 13.40 5.72
N GLY A 134 -2.24 13.24 6.11
CA GLY A 134 -2.64 13.12 7.51
C GLY A 134 -2.21 11.80 8.13
N ASN A 135 -1.84 11.82 9.41
CA ASN A 135 -1.47 10.60 10.16
C ASN A 135 -2.68 9.67 10.35
N TRP A 136 -2.41 8.37 10.44
CA TRP A 136 -3.40 7.29 10.61
C TRP A 136 -4.46 7.25 9.50
N GLY A 137 -4.11 7.73 8.30
CA GLY A 137 -5.03 7.72 7.17
C GLY A 137 -5.10 6.35 6.51
N SER A 138 -6.27 6.01 5.98
CA SER A 138 -6.47 4.77 5.22
C SER A 138 -7.17 5.05 3.89
N VAL A 139 -6.58 4.57 2.81
CA VAL A 139 -7.18 4.54 1.48
C VAL A 139 -7.21 3.10 1.00
N GLY A 140 -8.40 2.52 0.80
CA GLY A 140 -8.53 1.13 0.36
C GLY A 140 -7.95 0.88 -1.04
N GLY A 141 -7.99 1.89 -1.93
CA GLY A 141 -7.42 1.84 -3.26
C GLY A 141 -8.06 2.85 -4.21
N GLY A 142 -8.09 2.56 -5.51
CA GLY A 142 -8.72 3.43 -6.52
C GLY A 142 -7.77 4.47 -7.10
N SER A 143 -8.29 5.62 -7.57
CA SER A 143 -7.48 6.60 -8.31
C SER A 143 -7.62 8.03 -7.79
N GLY A 144 -6.50 8.66 -7.42
CA GLY A 144 -6.51 10.09 -7.10
C GLY A 144 -7.21 10.43 -5.78
N ASN A 145 -7.36 9.49 -4.85
CA ASN A 145 -7.94 9.76 -3.54
C ASN A 145 -6.92 10.47 -2.63
N ARG A 146 -7.39 11.42 -1.81
CA ARG A 146 -6.52 12.27 -1.00
C ARG A 146 -7.00 12.44 0.44
N ILE A 147 -6.11 12.18 1.39
CA ILE A 147 -6.29 12.56 2.80
C ILE A 147 -5.30 13.70 3.09
N PHE A 148 -5.81 14.87 3.46
CA PHE A 148 -5.00 16.07 3.68
C PHE A 148 -4.32 16.10 5.06
N GLN A 149 -3.43 17.07 5.27
CA GLN A 149 -2.59 17.19 6.47
C GLN A 149 -3.37 17.18 7.80
N TYR A 150 -4.56 17.79 7.81
CA TYR A 150 -5.44 17.85 8.99
C TYR A 150 -6.49 16.73 9.04
N GLY A 151 -6.54 15.88 8.01
CA GLY A 151 -7.43 14.72 7.93
C GLY A 151 -6.93 13.53 8.75
N TYR A 152 -6.51 13.75 10.00
CA TYR A 152 -6.05 12.69 10.88
C TYR A 152 -7.13 11.62 11.03
N TYR A 153 -6.74 10.34 10.98
CA TYR A 153 -7.68 9.21 11.03
C TYR A 153 -8.71 9.21 9.88
N GLY A 154 -8.43 9.93 8.79
CA GLY A 154 -9.29 9.95 7.62
C GLY A 154 -9.37 8.58 6.96
N VAL A 155 -10.56 8.22 6.45
CA VAL A 155 -10.77 6.96 5.74
C VAL A 155 -11.43 7.23 4.39
N ILE A 156 -10.86 6.64 3.34
CA ILE A 156 -11.48 6.57 2.03
C ILE A 156 -11.52 5.09 1.63
N GLY A 157 -12.71 4.48 1.55
CA GLY A 157 -12.84 3.06 1.21
C GLY A 157 -12.32 2.72 -0.21
N GLY A 158 -12.39 3.68 -1.14
CA GLY A 158 -11.85 3.55 -2.49
C GLY A 158 -12.50 4.54 -3.46
N GLY A 159 -12.53 4.21 -4.75
CA GLY A 159 -13.14 5.05 -5.79
C GLY A 159 -12.16 6.03 -6.42
N ALA A 160 -12.65 7.16 -6.92
CA ALA A 160 -11.83 8.13 -7.64
C ALA A 160 -12.01 9.55 -7.14
N THR A 161 -10.90 10.30 -7.05
CA THR A 161 -10.88 11.74 -6.76
C THR A 161 -11.62 12.16 -5.48
N ASN A 162 -11.67 11.28 -4.46
CA ASN A 162 -12.27 11.61 -3.17
C ASN A 162 -11.27 12.33 -2.27
N ALA A 163 -11.76 13.22 -1.40
CA ALA A 163 -10.95 14.11 -0.58
C ALA A 163 -11.43 14.13 0.88
N VAL A 164 -10.56 13.77 1.83
CA VAL A 164 -10.81 13.91 3.27
C VAL A 164 -9.88 14.96 3.85
N SER A 165 -10.44 16.04 4.38
CA SER A 165 -9.70 17.10 5.08
C SER A 165 -10.07 17.21 6.55
N GLY A 166 -11.25 16.72 6.95
CA GLY A 166 -11.69 16.68 8.34
C GLY A 166 -11.04 15.54 9.11
N GLN A 167 -10.65 15.81 10.36
CA GLN A 167 -10.23 14.77 11.29
C GLN A 167 -11.37 13.75 11.50
N LEU A 168 -11.04 12.47 11.67
CA LEU A 168 -11.99 11.36 11.92
C LEU A 168 -13.10 11.24 10.86
N SER A 169 -12.87 11.75 9.65
CA SER A 169 -13.89 11.77 8.60
C SER A 169 -13.76 10.59 7.66
N THR A 170 -14.89 10.13 7.14
CA THR A 170 -14.97 8.92 6.32
C THR A 170 -15.69 9.18 5.01
N ILE A 171 -15.12 8.67 3.92
CA ILE A 171 -15.79 8.51 2.64
C ILE A 171 -15.81 7.02 2.30
N GLY A 172 -16.99 6.40 2.20
CA GLY A 172 -17.10 4.97 1.90
C GLY A 172 -16.58 4.61 0.50
N GLY A 173 -16.70 5.51 -0.46
CA GLY A 173 -16.15 5.38 -1.81
C GLY A 173 -16.81 6.36 -2.79
N GLY A 174 -16.83 6.01 -4.07
CA GLY A 174 -17.49 6.80 -5.12
C GLY A 174 -16.55 7.74 -5.89
N ASN A 175 -17.09 8.80 -6.47
CA ASN A 175 -16.33 9.71 -7.33
C ASN A 175 -16.47 11.18 -6.91
N GLY A 176 -15.35 11.85 -6.63
CA GLY A 176 -15.36 13.30 -6.41
C GLY A 176 -15.99 13.77 -5.10
N ASN A 177 -16.07 12.91 -4.07
CA ASN A 177 -16.66 13.30 -2.79
C ASN A 177 -15.64 14.06 -1.91
N ALA A 178 -16.10 15.01 -1.10
CA ALA A 178 -15.26 15.83 -0.23
C ALA A 178 -15.80 15.92 1.22
N ALA A 179 -15.08 15.35 2.18
CA ALA A 179 -15.41 15.38 3.60
C ALA A 179 -14.45 16.34 4.34
N VAL A 180 -14.88 17.60 4.51
CA VAL A 180 -14.04 18.69 5.06
C VAL A 180 -14.27 18.91 6.55
N GLY A 181 -15.51 18.75 7.03
CA GLY A 181 -15.83 18.92 8.44
C GLY A 181 -15.30 17.78 9.31
N ILE A 182 -14.94 18.08 10.56
CA ILE A 182 -14.48 17.07 11.54
C ILE A 182 -15.59 16.04 11.81
N GLU A 183 -15.25 14.76 11.96
CA GLU A 183 -16.22 13.67 12.22
C GLU A 183 -17.33 13.56 11.16
N SER A 184 -17.04 13.96 9.91
CA SER A 184 -18.03 13.90 8.83
C SER A 184 -18.03 12.56 8.10
N VAL A 185 -19.18 12.16 7.55
CA VAL A 185 -19.34 10.89 6.86
C VAL A 185 -20.05 11.07 5.52
N ILE A 186 -19.42 10.63 4.44
CA ILE A 186 -20.06 10.43 3.14
C ILE A 186 -20.11 8.93 2.87
N GLY A 187 -21.30 8.33 2.80
CA GLY A 187 -21.43 6.88 2.55
C GLY A 187 -20.90 6.46 1.18
N GLY A 188 -21.05 7.33 0.16
CA GLY A 188 -20.53 7.13 -1.19
C GLY A 188 -21.19 8.07 -2.19
N GLY A 189 -21.23 7.68 -3.47
CA GLY A 189 -21.90 8.44 -4.53
C GLY A 189 -20.99 9.37 -5.33
N VAL A 190 -21.55 10.42 -5.92
CA VAL A 190 -20.84 11.31 -6.85
C VAL A 190 -20.91 12.76 -6.39
N ALA A 191 -19.76 13.43 -6.30
CA ALA A 191 -19.69 14.87 -6.05
C ALA A 191 -20.45 15.37 -4.80
N ASN A 192 -20.49 14.57 -3.72
CA ASN A 192 -21.05 15.00 -2.45
C ASN A 192 -20.00 15.77 -1.62
N TRP A 193 -20.42 16.82 -0.92
CA TRP A 193 -19.49 17.68 -0.18
C TRP A 193 -20.04 18.07 1.19
N ILE A 194 -19.33 17.67 2.24
CA ILE A 194 -19.59 18.08 3.62
C ILE A 194 -18.59 19.13 4.07
N ARG A 195 -19.06 20.31 4.50
CA ARG A 195 -18.22 21.36 5.09
C ARG A 195 -18.30 21.41 6.63
N GLY A 196 -19.46 21.11 7.19
CA GLY A 196 -19.73 21.15 8.63
C GLY A 196 -19.27 19.91 9.37
N GLY A 197 -18.89 20.07 10.65
CA GLY A 197 -18.53 18.94 11.50
C GLY A 197 -19.72 18.05 11.84
N GLN A 198 -19.48 16.77 12.14
CA GLN A 198 -20.49 15.80 12.56
C GLN A 198 -21.65 15.62 11.56
N ALA A 199 -21.45 16.07 10.33
CA ALA A 199 -22.46 16.02 9.29
C ALA A 199 -22.34 14.71 8.48
N VAL A 200 -23.46 14.28 7.92
CA VAL A 200 -23.59 13.01 7.20
C VAL A 200 -24.29 13.22 5.86
N ILE A 201 -23.71 12.67 4.80
CA ILE A 201 -24.38 12.44 3.53
C ILE A 201 -24.40 10.93 3.30
N GLY A 202 -25.57 10.30 3.33
CA GLY A 202 -25.69 8.84 3.16
C GLY A 202 -25.21 8.36 1.79
N GLY A 203 -25.40 9.16 0.74
CA GLY A 203 -24.96 8.90 -0.62
C GLY A 203 -25.64 9.82 -1.62
N GLY A 204 -25.80 9.35 -2.86
CA GLY A 204 -26.43 10.12 -3.94
C GLY A 204 -25.44 10.98 -4.72
N SER A 205 -25.94 12.05 -5.36
CA SER A 205 -25.14 12.89 -6.25
C SER A 205 -25.29 14.37 -5.95
N TYR A 206 -24.20 15.14 -5.98
CA TYR A 206 -24.23 16.61 -5.85
C TYR A 206 -24.91 17.13 -4.57
N ASN A 207 -24.86 16.37 -3.47
CA ASN A 207 -25.39 16.83 -2.20
C ASN A 207 -24.35 17.66 -1.42
N TYR A 208 -24.78 18.73 -0.76
CA TYR A 208 -23.91 19.66 -0.05
C TYR A 208 -24.42 19.98 1.36
N THR A 209 -23.52 19.96 2.35
CA THR A 209 -23.79 20.53 3.68
C THR A 209 -22.87 21.72 3.93
N ALA A 210 -23.45 22.82 4.39
CA ALA A 210 -22.72 24.02 4.76
C ALA A 210 -21.89 23.80 6.04
N ALA A 211 -21.28 24.86 6.58
CA ALA A 211 -20.40 24.76 7.76
C ALA A 211 -21.15 24.50 9.10
N GLY A 212 -22.44 24.14 9.07
CA GLY A 212 -23.23 23.85 10.27
C GLY A 212 -22.92 22.46 10.85
N SER A 213 -22.86 22.33 12.18
CA SER A 213 -22.59 21.05 12.83
C SER A 213 -23.83 20.15 12.85
N GLY A 214 -23.66 18.84 12.65
CA GLY A 214 -24.73 17.84 12.83
C GLY A 214 -25.81 17.84 11.75
N GLN A 215 -25.47 18.19 10.51
CA GLN A 215 -26.38 18.21 9.37
C GLN A 215 -26.45 16.84 8.69
N ALA A 216 -27.63 16.42 8.24
CA ALA A 216 -27.80 15.14 7.58
C ALA A 216 -28.58 15.25 6.27
N ILE A 217 -28.05 14.64 5.21
CA ILE A 217 -28.75 14.35 3.96
C ILE A 217 -28.71 12.83 3.77
N LEU A 218 -29.86 12.15 3.72
CA LEU A 218 -29.85 10.69 3.58
C LEU A 218 -29.43 10.21 2.19
N GLY A 219 -29.71 11.00 1.15
CA GLY A 219 -29.37 10.71 -0.24
C GLY A 219 -30.11 11.65 -1.20
N GLY A 220 -30.22 11.26 -2.47
CA GLY A 220 -30.87 12.06 -3.52
C GLY A 220 -29.87 12.83 -4.39
N GLU A 221 -30.36 13.81 -5.15
CA GLU A 221 -29.56 14.60 -6.08
C GLU A 221 -29.74 16.11 -5.85
N PHE A 222 -28.65 16.88 -5.87
CA PHE A 222 -28.67 18.34 -5.73
C PHE A 222 -29.31 18.87 -4.42
N ASN A 223 -29.22 18.13 -3.31
CA ASN A 223 -29.72 18.63 -2.02
C ASN A 223 -28.68 19.54 -1.35
N SER A 224 -29.13 20.63 -0.73
CA SER A 224 -28.26 21.55 0.00
C SER A 224 -28.84 21.89 1.37
N VAL A 225 -28.03 21.75 2.42
CA VAL A 225 -28.39 22.15 3.79
C VAL A 225 -27.54 23.37 4.19
N GLY A 226 -28.21 24.52 4.38
CA GLY A 226 -27.56 25.80 4.76
C GLY A 226 -27.14 25.85 6.23
N THR A 227 -26.53 26.96 6.70
CA THR A 227 -26.04 27.09 8.09
C THR A 227 -27.14 27.32 9.15
N GLY A 228 -28.42 27.19 8.78
CA GLY A 228 -29.57 27.33 9.67
C GLY A 228 -29.82 26.08 10.52
N ASN A 229 -30.88 26.08 11.33
CA ASN A 229 -31.31 24.95 12.17
C ASN A 229 -31.81 23.72 11.37
N ASP A 230 -31.64 23.70 10.04
CA ASP A 230 -32.01 22.58 9.18
C ASP A 230 -31.00 21.44 9.42
N ARG A 231 -31.36 20.51 10.29
CA ARG A 231 -30.49 19.40 10.69
C ARG A 231 -30.69 18.15 9.85
N PHE A 232 -31.81 18.04 9.12
CA PHE A 232 -32.18 16.81 8.40
C PHE A 232 -32.89 17.10 7.07
N TYR A 233 -32.40 16.50 5.99
CA TYR A 233 -33.01 16.48 4.65
C TYR A 233 -33.20 15.02 4.21
N ASN A 234 -34.44 14.64 3.90
CA ASN A 234 -34.81 13.24 3.60
C ASN A 234 -34.53 12.82 2.15
N GLY A 235 -33.86 13.67 1.36
CA GLY A 235 -33.53 13.44 -0.04
C GLY A 235 -34.66 13.78 -1.01
N GLY A 236 -34.28 14.36 -2.15
CA GLY A 236 -35.12 14.73 -3.28
C GLY A 236 -34.24 15.20 -4.44
N VAL A 237 -34.82 15.51 -5.60
CA VAL A 237 -34.16 16.26 -6.67
C VAL A 237 -34.58 17.72 -6.51
N GLN A 238 -33.68 18.63 -6.14
CA GLN A 238 -33.97 20.05 -6.32
C GLN A 238 -33.81 20.36 -7.82
N GLY A 239 -34.93 20.62 -8.48
CA GLY A 239 -34.98 21.18 -9.83
C GLY A 239 -34.86 22.69 -9.84
#